data_AF-A0A3B8NIY2-F1
#
_entry.id   AF-A0A3B8NIY2-F1
#
_cell.length_a   1.000
_cell.length_b   1.000
_cell.length_c   1.000
_cell.angle_alpha   90.00
_cell.angle_beta   90.00
_cell.angle_gamma   90.00
#
_symmetry.space_group_name_H-M   'P 1'
#
loop_
_entity.id
_entity.type
_entity.pdbx_description
1 polymer ?
#
loop_
_entity_poly.entity_id
_entity_poly.type
_entity_poly.pdbx_seq_one_letter_code
_entity_poly.pdbx_strand_id
1 'polypeptide(L)' 'MEILEEIRKNVIKGDQAAVENLVQQALNQGISTDEIIQNGLIAAMTEVGEKFKAREIFVPEMLVAAY' A
#
# COMPACT_ATOMS: atom_id res chain seq x y z
N MET A 1 -1.66 -6.63 -13.50
CA MET A 1 -2.18 -6.40 -12.15
C MET A 1 -1.93 -4.94 -11.77
N GLU A 2 -2.51 -4.01 -12.52
CA GLU A 2 -2.21 -2.56 -12.40
C GLU A 2 -2.77 -1.98 -11.09
N ILE A 3 -3.92 -2.50 -10.64
CA ILE A 3 -4.62 -1.99 -9.45
C ILE A 3 -3.87 -2.30 -8.13
N LEU A 4 -3.21 -3.45 -8.04
CA LEU A 4 -2.43 -3.83 -6.85
C LEU A 4 -1.18 -2.94 -6.71
N GLU A 5 -0.57 -2.55 -7.83
CA GLU A 5 0.54 -1.60 -7.84
C GLU A 5 0.09 -0.19 -7.45
N GLU A 6 -1.08 0.25 -7.90
CA GLU A 6 -1.66 1.53 -7.47
C GLU A 6 -1.99 1.54 -5.97
N ILE A 7 -2.57 0.44 -5.45
CA ILE A 7 -2.79 0.29 -4.00
C ILE A 7 -1.45 0.44 -3.28
N ARG A 8 -0.42 -0.29 -3.71
CA ARG A 8 0.91 -0.25 -3.09
C ARG A 8 1.50 1.17 -3.05
N LYS A 9 1.44 1.90 -4.17
CA LYS A 9 1.92 3.28 -4.28
C LYS A 9 1.17 4.25 -3.37
N ASN A 10 -0.15 4.13 -3.27
CA ASN A 10 -0.95 5.02 -2.44
C ASN A 10 -0.77 4.72 -0.95
N VAL A 11 -0.54 3.47 -0.56
CA VAL A 11 -0.15 3.09 0.81
C VAL A 11 1.19 3.72 1.19
N ILE A 12 2.21 3.65 0.33
CA ILE A 12 3.52 4.27 0.57
C ILE A 12 3.42 5.79 0.73
N LYS A 13 2.48 6.42 0.00
CA LYS A 13 2.20 7.85 0.09
C LYS A 13 1.36 8.25 1.31
N GLY A 14 0.70 7.29 1.97
CA GLY A 14 -0.23 7.59 3.05
C GLY A 14 -1.61 8.11 2.61
N ASP A 15 -2.01 7.86 1.36
CA ASP A 15 -3.31 8.32 0.83
C ASP A 15 -4.41 7.28 1.09
N GLN A 16 -4.92 7.28 2.32
CA GLN A 16 -5.92 6.32 2.79
C GLN A 16 -7.19 6.31 1.92
N ALA A 17 -7.69 7.49 1.52
CA ALA A 17 -8.91 7.61 0.72
C ALA A 17 -8.76 6.98 -0.68
N ALA A 18 -7.59 7.17 -1.31
CA ALA A 18 -7.28 6.52 -2.58
C ALA A 18 -7.17 5.00 -2.43
N VAL A 19 -6.53 4.52 -1.35
CA VAL A 19 -6.38 3.09 -1.07
C VAL A 19 -7.75 2.41 -0.89
N GLU A 20 -8.65 2.99 -0.10
CA GLU A 20 -10.00 2.44 0.09
C GLU A 20 -10.77 2.28 -1.23
N ASN A 21 -10.69 3.29 -2.09
CA ASN A 21 -11.34 3.25 -3.40
C ASN A 21 -10.75 2.15 -4.30
N LEU A 22 -9.43 2.04 -4.35
CA LEU A 22 -8.73 1.06 -5.16
C LEU A 22 -8.94 -0.38 -4.65
N VAL A 23 -8.99 -0.58 -3.34
CA VAL A 23 -9.33 -1.88 -2.73
C VAL A 23 -10.75 -2.28 -3.11
N GLN A 24 -11.72 -1.36 -3.04
CA GLN A 24 -13.09 -1.63 -3.46
C GLN A 24 -13.18 -1.99 -4.96
N GLN A 25 -12.41 -1.29 -5.81
CA GLN A 25 -12.32 -1.62 -7.23
C GLN A 25 -11.70 -3.00 -7.46
N ALA A 26 -10.63 -3.36 -6.73
CA ALA A 26 -9.99 -4.67 -6.82
C ALA A 26 -10.96 -5.79 -6.43
N LEU A 27 -11.74 -5.60 -5.36
CA LEU A 27 -12.79 -6.54 -4.96
C LEU A 27 -13.88 -6.68 -6.03
N ASN A 28 -14.30 -5.57 -6.65
CA ASN A 28 -15.28 -5.60 -7.76
C ASN A 28 -14.74 -6.31 -9.01
N GLN A 29 -13.42 -6.32 -9.22
CA GLN A 29 -12.76 -7.06 -10.30
C GLN A 29 -12.61 -8.56 -9.99
N GLY A 30 -13.06 -9.02 -8.82
CA GLY A 30 -12.96 -10.41 -8.40
C GLY A 30 -11.58 -10.81 -7.87
N ILE A 31 -10.73 -9.82 -7.55
CA ILE A 31 -9.45 -10.08 -6.90
C ILE A 31 -9.73 -10.50 -5.45
N SER A 32 -9.12 -11.61 -5.05
CA SER A 32 -9.25 -12.13 -3.69
C SER A 32 -8.69 -11.14 -2.67
N THR A 33 -9.38 -10.98 -1.54
CA THR A 33 -8.91 -10.13 -0.42
C THR A 33 -7.50 -10.49 0.04
N ASP A 34 -7.18 -11.79 0.07
CA ASP A 34 -5.84 -12.27 0.41
C ASP A 34 -4.77 -11.72 -0.54
N GLU A 35 -5.05 -11.69 -1.84
CA GLU A 35 -4.14 -11.15 -2.86
C GLU A 35 -3.93 -9.64 -2.67
N ILE A 36 -4.98 -8.89 -2.32
CA ILE A 36 -4.92 -7.46 -2.04
C ILE A 36 -4.08 -7.17 -0.79
N ILE A 37 -4.26 -7.96 0.27
CA ILE A 37 -3.51 -7.78 1.52
C ILE A 37 -2.03 -8.14 1.32
N GLN A 38 -1.74 -9.31 0.74
CA GLN A 38 -0.36 -9.79 0.57
C GLN A 38 0.41 -8.95 -0.45
N ASN A 39 -0.15 -8.72 -1.65
CA ASN A 39 0.55 -8.09 -2.76
C ASN A 39 0.35 -6.57 -2.85
N GLY A 40 -0.64 -6.03 -2.15
CA GLY A 40 -0.87 -4.59 -2.02
C GLY A 40 -0.31 -4.04 -0.72
N LEU A 41 -0.99 -4.32 0.39
CA LEU A 41 -0.73 -3.67 1.69
C LEU A 41 0.58 -4.12 2.35
N ILE A 42 0.82 -5.43 2.46
CA ILE A 42 2.03 -5.99 3.11
C ILE A 42 3.27 -5.71 2.26
N ALA A 43 3.15 -5.86 0.94
CA ALA A 43 4.21 -5.50 -0.01
C ALA A 43 4.58 -4.01 0.10
N ALA A 44 3.61 -3.12 0.27
CA ALA A 44 3.87 -1.69 0.50
C ALA A 44 4.64 -1.44 1.80
N MET A 45 4.24 -2.08 2.91
CA MET A 45 4.93 -1.94 4.20
C MET A 45 6.37 -2.45 4.16
N THR A 46 6.62 -3.49 3.37
CA THR A 46 7.99 -3.98 3.15
C THR A 46 8.83 -2.92 2.45
N GLU A 47 8.30 -2.30 1.38
CA GLU A 47 8.99 -1.24 0.64
C GLU A 47 9.21 0.02 1.50
N VAL A 48 8.22 0.43 2.29
CA VAL A 48 8.38 1.52 3.28
C VAL A 48 9.50 1.18 4.27
N GLY A 49 9.55 -0.05 4.79
CA GLY A 49 10.61 -0.50 5.68
C GLY A 49 12.00 -0.46 5.03
N GLU A 50 12.12 -0.81 3.75
CA GLU A 50 13.38 -0.70 3.00
C GLU A 50 13.79 0.75 2.76
N LYS A 51 12.86 1.61 2.35
CA LYS A 51 13.09 3.05 2.17
C LYS A 51 13.51 3.73 3.48
N PHE A 52 12.92 3.33 4.60
CA PHE A 52 13.32 3.80 5.92
C PHE A 52 14.76 3.37 6.27
N LYS A 53 15.13 2.11 6.03
CA LYS A 53 16.51 1.63 6.19
C LYS A 53 17.51 2.38 5.30
N ALA A 54 17.08 2.75 4.09
CA ALA A 54 17.87 3.52 3.14
C ALA A 54 17.97 5.03 3.46
N ARG A 55 17.33 5.51 4.54
CA ARG A 55 17.21 6.93 4.91
C ARG A 55 16.50 7.78 3.84
N GLU A 56 15.65 7.17 3.03
CA GLU A 56 14.85 7.86 2.01
C GLU A 56 13.55 8.46 2.57
N ILE A 57 13.05 7.95 3.70
CA ILE A 57 11.86 8.44 4.41
C ILE A 57 12.11 8.50 5.92
N PHE A 58 11.46 9.44 6.62
CA PHE A 58 11.60 9.62 8.06
C PHE A 58 10.49 8.89 8.85
N VAL A 59 10.67 8.79 10.17
CA VAL A 59 9.73 8.12 11.10
C VAL A 59 8.28 8.62 10.96
N PRO A 60 8.00 9.93 10.77
CA PRO A 60 6.63 10.41 10.59
C PRO A 60 5.95 9.80 9.35
N GLU A 61 6.64 9.73 8.21
CA GLU A 61 6.13 9.11 6.98
C GLU A 61 5.89 7.61 7.14
N MET A 62 6.75 6.91 7.90
CA MET A 62 6.55 5.50 8.21
C MET A 62 5.29 5.26 9.04
N LEU A 63 4.99 6.15 10.00
CA LEU A 63 3.79 6.04 10.85
C LEU A 63 2.51 6.29 10.07
N VAL A 64 2.52 7.21 9.10
CA VAL A 64 1.37 7.48 8.23
C VAL A 64 1.06 6.30 7.32
N ALA A 65 2.06 5.58 6.83
CA ALA A 65 1.84 4.41 5.99
C ALA A 65 1.32 3.20 6.79
N ALA A 66 1.63 3.14 8.09
CA ALA A 66 1.26 2.04 8.98
C ALA A 66 -0.13 2.20 9.62
N TYR A 67 -0.77 3.38 9.49
CA TYR A 67 -2.06 3.72 10.10
C TYR A 67 -3.15 3.81 9.04
#